data_AF-A0A928W0A9-F1
#
_entry.id   AF-A0A928W0A9-F1
#
_cell.length_a   1.000
_cell.length_b   1.000
_cell.length_c   1.000
_cell.angle_alpha   90.00
_cell.angle_beta   90.00
_cell.angle_gamma   90.00
#
_symmetry.space_group_name_H-M   'P 1'
#
loop_
_entity.id
_entity.type
_entity.pdbx_description
1 polymer ?
#
loop_
_entity_poly.entity_id
_entity_poly.type
_entity_poly.pdbx_seq_one_letter_code
_entity_poly.pdbx_strand_id
1 'polypeptide(L)'
;MNSNTSPANVVFVDSRMEIDTSQVEPGTQVVRIDPTENGIARISEVLATHQNLDSVQVIGHGNEGSLFLGDVELNDSTLAQYEGMVRGWGGSLSEEGDLLLFGCNVAAGDIGKTFVQQIAELTGADVAASTDLTGNADLGGDWELEYQTGEIEATSALHLETLAAYEGTLIAVGSEATLRSAISSGASEIELSANITLNGTLPNITSNVT
;
A
#
# COMPACT_ATOMS: atom_id res chain seq x y z
N MET A 1 19.14 -26.32 14.81
CA MET A 1 17.73 -26.71 15.00
C MET A 1 16.93 -25.66 14.26
N ASN A 2 16.37 -26.00 13.10
CA ASN A 2 15.53 -25.06 12.37
C ASN A 2 14.14 -25.14 13.00
N SER A 3 13.87 -24.23 13.94
CA SER A 3 12.53 -24.00 14.43
C SER A 3 11.72 -23.40 13.28
N ASN A 4 10.96 -24.26 12.58
CA ASN A 4 9.83 -23.85 11.74
C ASN A 4 8.81 -23.15 12.65
N THR A 5 9.08 -21.88 12.93
CA THR A 5 8.13 -20.96 13.54
C THR A 5 7.32 -20.41 12.40
N SER A 6 5.98 -20.42 12.52
CA SER A 6 5.12 -19.69 11.60
C SER A 6 5.57 -18.23 11.54
N PRO A 7 5.48 -17.57 10.39
CA PRO A 7 5.87 -16.17 10.29
C PRO A 7 5.03 -15.34 11.28
N ALA A 8 5.67 -14.36 11.91
CA ALA A 8 5.04 -13.36 12.75
C ALA A 8 4.44 -12.22 11.88
N ASN A 9 5.04 -11.96 10.72
CA ASN A 9 4.63 -10.88 9.83
C ASN A 9 4.37 -11.41 8.42
N VAL A 10 3.37 -10.86 7.75
CA VAL A 10 3.19 -11.03 6.30
C VAL A 10 3.21 -9.66 5.62
N VAL A 11 4.13 -9.46 4.68
CA VAL A 11 4.22 -8.24 3.86
C VAL A 11 3.75 -8.56 2.46
N PHE A 12 2.70 -7.88 2.03
CA PHE A 12 2.21 -7.88 0.66
C PHE A 12 2.80 -6.67 -0.07
N VAL A 13 3.44 -6.92 -1.21
CA VAL A 13 4.01 -5.87 -2.05
C VAL A 13 3.38 -5.96 -3.43
N ASP A 14 2.65 -4.93 -3.84
CA ASP A 14 2.24 -4.79 -5.23
C ASP A 14 3.48 -4.77 -6.12
N SER A 15 3.53 -5.63 -7.14
CA SER A 15 4.76 -5.81 -7.93
C SER A 15 5.17 -4.58 -8.73
N ARG A 16 4.30 -3.58 -8.90
CA ARG A 16 4.67 -2.27 -9.46
C ARG A 16 5.63 -1.52 -8.54
N MET A 17 5.66 -1.85 -7.26
CA MET A 17 6.61 -1.32 -6.29
C MET A 17 7.92 -2.11 -6.41
N GLU A 18 8.89 -1.53 -7.12
CA GLU A 18 10.24 -2.06 -7.31
C GLU A 18 11.08 -1.96 -6.02
N ILE A 19 10.55 -2.47 -4.91
CA ILE A 19 11.19 -2.54 -3.60
C ILE A 19 12.00 -3.83 -3.51
N ASP A 20 13.25 -3.73 -3.07
CA ASP A 20 14.12 -4.88 -2.82
C ASP A 20 13.72 -5.59 -1.51
N THR A 21 12.96 -6.67 -1.64
CA THR A 21 12.50 -7.49 -0.51
C THR A 21 13.49 -8.59 -0.12
N SER A 22 14.76 -8.49 -0.51
CA SER A 22 15.80 -9.46 -0.14
C SER A 22 16.23 -9.34 1.33
N GLN A 23 15.98 -8.20 1.96
CA GLN A 23 16.25 -7.92 3.37
C GLN A 23 14.95 -7.58 4.10
N VAL A 24 14.52 -8.45 5.00
CA VAL A 24 13.31 -8.30 5.82
C VAL A 24 13.55 -8.84 7.23
N GLU A 25 12.75 -8.38 8.18
CA GLU A 25 12.83 -8.82 9.57
C GLU A 25 12.66 -10.34 9.68
N PRO A 26 13.38 -11.02 10.60
CA PRO A 26 13.21 -12.45 10.83
C PRO A 26 11.75 -12.82 11.13
N GLY A 27 11.28 -13.94 10.58
CA GLY A 27 9.89 -14.36 10.74
C GLY A 27 8.90 -13.61 9.84
N THR A 28 9.38 -12.92 8.81
CA THR A 28 8.54 -12.26 7.81
C THR A 28 8.35 -13.12 6.57
N GLN A 29 7.10 -13.30 6.14
CA GLN A 29 6.77 -13.79 4.81
C GLN A 29 6.50 -12.61 3.87
N VAL A 30 7.20 -12.54 2.75
CA VAL A 30 6.90 -11.57 1.68
C VAL A 30 6.08 -12.25 0.59
N VAL A 31 5.01 -11.59 0.16
CA VAL A 31 4.18 -12.00 -0.96
C VAL A 31 4.09 -10.86 -1.96
N ARG A 32 4.51 -11.11 -3.20
CA ARG A 32 4.28 -10.18 -4.30
C ARG A 32 2.90 -10.39 -4.90
N ILE A 33 2.20 -9.29 -5.16
CA ILE A 33 0.90 -9.26 -5.85
C ILE A 33 1.15 -8.90 -7.31
N ASP A 34 0.71 -9.74 -8.24
CA ASP A 34 0.81 -9.49 -9.66
C ASP A 34 -0.11 -8.32 -10.08
N PRO A 35 0.32 -7.39 -10.96
CA PRO A 35 -0.50 -6.25 -11.36
C PRO A 35 -1.80 -6.64 -12.09
N THR A 36 -1.91 -7.88 -12.58
CA THR A 36 -3.06 -8.41 -13.31
C THR A 36 -3.96 -9.31 -12.48
N GLU A 37 -3.60 -9.60 -11.22
CA GLU A 37 -4.43 -10.41 -10.34
C GLU A 37 -5.29 -9.56 -9.40
N ASN A 38 -6.36 -10.16 -8.90
CA ASN A 38 -7.16 -9.54 -7.87
C ASN A 38 -6.39 -9.54 -6.54
N GLY A 39 -5.76 -8.41 -6.20
CA GLY A 39 -4.89 -8.31 -5.03
C GLY A 39 -5.61 -8.62 -3.71
N ILE A 40 -6.89 -8.25 -3.59
CA ILE A 40 -7.69 -8.54 -2.39
C ILE A 40 -7.94 -10.03 -2.21
N ALA A 41 -8.26 -10.74 -3.30
CA ALA A 41 -8.39 -12.20 -3.28
C ALA A 41 -7.05 -12.87 -2.95
N ARG A 42 -5.94 -12.36 -3.50
CA ARG A 42 -4.59 -12.89 -3.23
C ARG A 42 -4.19 -12.75 -1.76
N ILE A 43 -4.40 -11.58 -1.16
CA ILE A 43 -4.16 -11.35 0.27
C ILE A 43 -5.00 -12.33 1.09
N SER A 44 -6.28 -12.44 0.78
CA SER A 44 -7.21 -13.31 1.52
C SER A 44 -6.83 -14.78 1.45
N GLU A 45 -6.40 -15.26 0.27
CA GLU A 45 -5.93 -16.64 0.08
C GLU A 45 -4.71 -16.94 0.97
N VAL A 46 -3.75 -16.02 1.01
CA VAL A 46 -2.55 -16.18 1.84
C VAL A 46 -2.89 -16.10 3.33
N LEU A 47 -3.67 -15.11 3.75
CA LEU A 47 -4.00 -14.91 5.16
C LEU A 47 -4.87 -16.04 5.71
N ALA A 48 -5.66 -16.72 4.88
CA ALA A 48 -6.42 -17.90 5.28
C ALA A 48 -5.54 -19.08 5.74
N THR A 49 -4.23 -19.08 5.43
CA THR A 49 -3.28 -20.09 5.91
C THR A 49 -2.49 -19.64 7.15
N HIS A 50 -2.79 -18.46 7.70
CA HIS A 50 -2.08 -17.85 8.81
C HIS A 50 -3.01 -17.64 10.01
N GLN A 51 -2.41 -17.62 11.21
CA GLN A 51 -3.08 -17.30 12.47
C GLN A 51 -2.03 -16.72 13.42
N ASN A 52 -2.46 -15.83 14.32
CA ASN A 52 -1.61 -15.18 15.31
C ASN A 52 -0.44 -14.41 14.68
N LEU A 53 -0.71 -13.68 13.60
CA LEU A 53 0.25 -12.72 13.05
C LEU A 53 0.34 -11.49 13.97
N ASP A 54 1.56 -11.01 14.17
CA ASP A 54 1.84 -9.72 14.83
C ASP A 54 1.55 -8.58 13.87
N SER A 55 1.77 -8.77 12.55
CA SER A 55 1.34 -7.78 11.57
C SER A 55 1.02 -8.36 10.20
N VAL A 56 0.08 -7.68 9.54
CA VAL A 56 -0.10 -7.72 8.09
C VAL A 56 0.26 -6.36 7.53
N GLN A 57 1.16 -6.32 6.57
CA GLN A 57 1.62 -5.07 5.97
C GLN A 57 1.32 -5.11 4.48
N VAL A 58 0.76 -4.03 3.95
CA VAL A 58 0.36 -3.94 2.55
C VAL A 58 1.01 -2.71 1.95
N ILE A 59 1.82 -2.93 0.92
CA ILE A 59 2.56 -1.89 0.21
C ILE A 59 2.05 -1.84 -1.22
N GLY A 60 1.47 -0.71 -1.58
CA GLY A 60 0.93 -0.48 -2.92
C GLY A 60 0.71 0.99 -3.16
N HIS A 61 0.21 1.32 -4.34
CA HIS A 61 -0.15 2.70 -4.62
C HIS A 61 -1.36 3.14 -3.79
N GLY A 62 -1.38 4.41 -3.37
CA GLY A 62 -2.48 5.01 -2.60
C GLY A 62 -3.00 6.32 -3.19
N ASN A 63 -4.22 6.68 -2.77
CA ASN A 63 -4.83 8.01 -2.86
C ASN A 63 -5.75 8.23 -1.66
N GLU A 64 -6.31 9.44 -1.52
CA GLU A 64 -7.33 9.75 -0.49
C GLU A 64 -8.45 8.70 -0.46
N GLY A 65 -8.47 7.85 0.58
CA GLY A 65 -9.48 6.80 0.77
C GLY A 65 -9.41 5.63 -0.22
N SER A 66 -8.26 5.41 -0.86
CA SER A 66 -8.06 4.33 -1.83
C SER A 66 -6.70 3.66 -1.70
N LEU A 67 -6.68 2.34 -1.86
CA LEU A 67 -5.47 1.52 -2.00
C LEU A 67 -5.55 0.65 -3.26
N PHE A 68 -4.48 0.62 -4.05
CA PHE A 68 -4.41 -0.14 -5.31
C PHE A 68 -3.57 -1.39 -5.13
N LEU A 69 -4.17 -2.56 -5.40
CA LEU A 69 -3.59 -3.88 -5.18
C LEU A 69 -3.90 -4.81 -6.34
N GLY A 70 -2.88 -5.10 -7.14
CA GLY A 70 -3.06 -5.78 -8.42
C GLY A 70 -3.99 -4.98 -9.33
N ASP A 71 -5.05 -5.63 -9.82
CA ASP A 71 -6.07 -5.01 -10.68
C ASP A 71 -7.22 -4.31 -9.90
N VAL A 72 -7.16 -4.30 -8.57
CA VAL A 72 -8.21 -3.75 -7.70
C VAL A 72 -7.83 -2.38 -7.14
N GLU A 73 -8.79 -1.46 -7.18
CA GLU A 73 -8.82 -0.31 -6.27
C GLU A 73 -9.78 -0.62 -5.11
N LEU A 74 -9.25 -0.73 -3.90
CA LEU A 74 -10.03 -0.85 -2.67
C LEU A 74 -10.31 0.55 -2.12
N ASN A 75 -11.59 0.94 -2.08
CA ASN A 75 -12.07 2.23 -1.56
C ASN A 75 -13.51 2.07 -1.04
N ASP A 76 -14.13 3.13 -0.53
CA ASP A 76 -15.51 3.09 0.00
C ASP A 76 -16.54 2.46 -0.98
N SER A 77 -16.37 2.70 -2.29
CA SER A 77 -17.30 2.19 -3.31
C SER A 77 -17.12 0.70 -3.63
N THR A 78 -15.91 0.17 -3.45
CA THR A 78 -15.57 -1.23 -3.75
C THR A 78 -15.50 -2.11 -2.51
N LEU A 79 -15.34 -1.53 -1.32
CA LEU A 79 -15.17 -2.25 -0.05
C LEU A 79 -16.31 -3.24 0.23
N ALA A 80 -17.56 -2.85 -0.05
CA ALA A 80 -18.72 -3.73 0.12
C ALA A 80 -18.64 -5.04 -0.70
N GLN A 81 -17.93 -5.03 -1.84
CA GLN A 81 -17.74 -6.23 -2.67
C GLN A 81 -16.73 -7.20 -2.04
N TYR A 82 -15.80 -6.66 -1.25
CA TYR A 82 -14.69 -7.39 -0.63
C TYR A 82 -14.86 -7.57 0.89
N GLU A 83 -15.98 -7.12 1.47
CA GLU A 83 -16.20 -7.08 2.91
C GLU A 83 -15.89 -8.42 3.61
N GLY A 84 -16.35 -9.53 3.04
CA GLY A 84 -16.10 -10.86 3.58
C GLY A 84 -14.63 -11.29 3.53
N MET A 85 -13.90 -10.85 2.51
CA MET A 85 -12.47 -11.08 2.35
C MET A 85 -11.67 -10.25 3.35
N VAL A 86 -11.95 -8.94 3.44
CA VAL A 86 -11.30 -8.01 4.37
C VAL A 86 -11.55 -8.42 5.82
N ARG A 87 -12.79 -8.80 6.18
CA ARG A 87 -13.08 -9.38 7.50
C ARG A 87 -12.25 -10.63 7.79
N GLY A 88 -11.98 -11.45 6.78
CA GLY A 88 -11.13 -12.62 6.89
C GLY A 88 -9.68 -12.30 7.23
N TRP A 89 -9.18 -11.11 6.88
CA TRP A 89 -7.81 -10.68 7.21
C TRP A 89 -7.62 -10.58 8.72
N GLY A 90 -8.59 -10.00 9.43
CA GLY A 90 -8.55 -9.90 10.89
C GLY A 90 -8.44 -11.25 11.59
N GLY A 91 -9.05 -12.31 11.02
CA GLY A 91 -8.97 -13.67 11.56
C GLY A 91 -7.57 -14.31 11.49
N SER A 92 -6.63 -13.70 10.76
CA SER A 92 -5.23 -14.14 10.70
C SER A 92 -4.32 -13.46 11.71
N LEU A 93 -4.74 -12.30 12.24
CA LEU A 93 -3.99 -11.50 13.22
C LEU A 93 -4.13 -12.09 14.63
N SER A 94 -3.18 -11.75 15.50
CA SER A 94 -3.29 -11.95 16.95
C SER A 94 -4.22 -10.90 17.57
N GLU A 95 -4.45 -10.96 18.89
CA GLU A 95 -5.24 -9.94 19.60
C GLU A 95 -4.56 -8.57 19.61
N GLU A 96 -3.23 -8.54 19.51
CA GLU A 96 -2.39 -7.33 19.42
C GLU A 96 -1.80 -7.19 18.00
N GLY A 97 -2.46 -7.80 17.00
CA GLY A 97 -1.96 -7.83 15.63
C GLY A 97 -2.46 -6.64 14.81
N ASP A 98 -1.55 -6.00 14.09
CA ASP A 98 -1.84 -4.76 13.36
C ASP A 98 -1.94 -4.93 11.85
N LEU A 99 -2.69 -4.03 11.21
CA LEU A 99 -2.69 -3.85 9.76
C LEU A 99 -2.00 -2.52 9.39
N LEU A 100 -0.88 -2.61 8.67
CA LEU A 100 -0.14 -1.45 8.19
C LEU A 100 -0.37 -1.25 6.69
N LEU A 101 -0.99 -0.12 6.30
CA LEU A 101 -1.33 0.20 4.91
C LEU A 101 -0.40 1.30 4.38
N PHE A 102 0.66 0.89 3.69
CA PHE A 102 1.61 1.77 3.03
C PHE A 102 1.14 2.10 1.61
N GLY A 103 0.69 3.33 1.43
CA GLY A 103 0.33 3.90 0.12
C GLY A 103 0.03 5.38 0.29
N CYS A 104 0.45 6.24 -0.64
CA CYS A 104 0.32 7.68 -0.46
C CYS A 104 -1.12 8.11 -0.15
N ASN A 105 -1.30 8.95 0.86
CA ASN A 105 -2.56 9.64 1.19
C ASN A 105 -3.75 8.71 1.51
N VAL A 106 -3.54 7.43 1.82
CA VAL A 106 -4.65 6.48 2.08
C VAL A 106 -5.60 7.00 3.17
N ALA A 107 -5.05 7.59 4.24
CA ALA A 107 -5.77 8.22 5.34
C ALA A 107 -5.90 9.75 5.23
N ALA A 108 -5.61 10.34 4.08
CA ALA A 108 -5.72 11.79 3.91
C ALA A 108 -7.18 12.25 4.10
N GLY A 109 -7.36 13.43 4.71
CA GLY A 109 -8.68 14.03 4.87
C GLY A 109 -9.70 13.19 5.67
N ASP A 110 -10.96 13.61 5.65
CA ASP A 110 -12.03 12.87 6.33
C ASP A 110 -12.42 11.60 5.57
N ILE A 111 -12.25 11.60 4.23
CA ILE A 111 -12.55 10.45 3.37
C ILE A 111 -11.57 9.32 3.66
N GLY A 112 -10.27 9.60 3.67
CA GLY A 112 -9.24 8.59 3.95
C GLY A 112 -9.36 8.02 5.35
N LYS A 113 -9.56 8.87 6.37
CA LYS A 113 -9.77 8.40 7.75
C LYS A 113 -10.99 7.51 7.88
N THR A 114 -12.10 7.87 7.21
CA THR A 114 -13.31 7.04 7.20
C THR A 114 -13.04 5.69 6.54
N PHE A 115 -12.33 5.67 5.42
CA PHE A 115 -11.95 4.43 4.75
C PHE A 115 -11.12 3.51 5.65
N VAL A 116 -10.10 4.05 6.32
CA VAL A 116 -9.26 3.28 7.25
C VAL A 116 -10.06 2.79 8.46
N GLN A 117 -10.95 3.62 9.00
CA GLN A 117 -11.86 3.21 10.08
C GLN A 117 -12.79 2.06 9.66
N GLN A 118 -13.31 2.06 8.44
CA GLN A 118 -14.14 0.96 7.93
C GLN A 118 -13.33 -0.35 7.84
N ILE A 119 -12.07 -0.29 7.42
CA ILE A 119 -11.19 -1.46 7.41
C ILE A 119 -11.01 -1.98 8.84
N ALA A 120 -10.70 -1.11 9.80
CA ALA A 120 -10.54 -1.46 11.21
C ALA A 120 -11.80 -2.11 11.79
N GLU A 121 -12.99 -1.57 11.47
CA GLU A 121 -14.27 -2.14 11.91
C GLU A 121 -14.53 -3.53 11.30
N LEU A 122 -14.11 -3.77 10.05
CA LEU A 122 -14.30 -5.05 9.38
C LEU A 122 -13.33 -6.12 9.89
N THR A 123 -12.07 -5.76 10.10
CA THR A 123 -11.03 -6.69 10.57
C THR A 123 -11.12 -6.91 12.07
N GLY A 124 -11.58 -5.91 12.83
CA GLY A 124 -11.48 -5.88 14.29
C GLY A 124 -10.04 -5.68 14.79
N ALA A 125 -9.14 -5.23 13.93
CA ALA A 125 -7.73 -4.98 14.24
C ALA A 125 -7.44 -3.47 14.20
N ASP A 126 -6.37 -3.07 14.87
CA ASP A 126 -5.85 -1.71 14.75
C ASP A 126 -5.17 -1.54 13.39
N VAL A 127 -5.43 -0.39 12.77
CA VAL A 127 -4.98 -0.10 11.39
C VAL A 127 -4.25 1.23 11.36
N ALA A 128 -3.07 1.24 10.75
CA ALA A 128 -2.29 2.43 10.45
C ALA A 128 -2.17 2.68 8.94
N ALA A 129 -2.21 3.94 8.53
CA ALA A 129 -2.06 4.35 7.15
C ALA A 129 -1.51 5.79 7.04
N SER A 130 -0.88 6.11 5.91
CA SER A 130 -0.32 7.46 5.69
C SER A 130 -1.38 8.48 5.25
N THR A 131 -1.17 9.72 5.67
CA THR A 131 -1.98 10.89 5.37
C THR A 131 -1.33 11.79 4.31
N ASP A 132 -0.08 11.52 3.92
CA ASP A 132 0.68 12.25 2.92
C ASP A 132 1.47 11.30 1.98
N LEU A 133 2.57 11.78 1.38
CA LEU A 133 3.35 10.98 0.43
C LEU A 133 4.15 9.92 1.17
N THR A 134 3.98 8.66 0.77
CA THR A 134 4.81 7.55 1.27
C THR A 134 5.93 7.22 0.26
N GLY A 135 7.17 7.09 0.70
CA GLY A 135 8.32 6.69 -0.11
C GLY A 135 9.56 7.56 0.08
N ASN A 136 10.20 7.93 -1.02
CA ASN A 136 11.48 8.63 -1.04
C ASN A 136 11.40 10.05 -0.42
N ALA A 137 12.26 10.32 0.56
CA ALA A 137 12.42 11.61 1.23
C ALA A 137 12.84 12.75 0.29
N ASP A 138 13.66 12.47 -0.74
CA ASP A 138 14.07 13.48 -1.72
C ASP A 138 12.90 13.92 -2.62
N LEU A 139 11.83 13.11 -2.70
CA LEU A 139 10.58 13.44 -3.39
C LEU A 139 9.50 13.98 -2.44
N GLY A 140 9.85 14.20 -1.17
CA GLY A 140 8.95 14.74 -0.15
C GLY A 140 7.98 13.73 0.45
N GLY A 141 8.28 12.43 0.36
CA GLY A 141 7.56 11.40 1.12
C GLY A 141 8.38 10.80 2.25
N ASP A 142 7.76 9.97 3.07
CA ASP A 142 8.46 9.18 4.08
C ASP A 142 7.77 7.82 4.27
N TRP A 143 8.15 7.06 5.30
CA TRP A 143 7.55 5.75 5.57
C TRP A 143 6.78 5.73 6.89
N GLU A 144 6.42 6.91 7.40
CA GLU A 144 5.55 7.07 8.56
C GLU A 144 4.10 6.74 8.16
N LEU A 145 3.30 6.35 9.17
CA LEU A 145 1.86 6.12 9.04
C LEU A 145 1.18 7.00 10.09
N GLU A 146 0.85 8.23 9.71
CA GLU A 146 0.46 9.28 10.67
C GLU A 146 -0.96 9.10 11.24
N TYR A 147 -1.78 8.23 10.62
CA TYR A 147 -3.13 7.95 11.11
C TYR A 147 -3.26 6.50 11.58
N GLN A 148 -3.81 6.33 12.78
CA GLN A 148 -4.11 5.04 13.40
C GLN A 148 -5.51 5.01 14.02
N THR A 149 -6.14 3.84 14.03
CA THR A 149 -7.49 3.60 14.59
C THR A 149 -7.50 3.04 16.01
N GLY A 150 -6.32 2.67 16.52
CA GLY A 150 -6.07 2.22 17.89
C GLY A 150 -4.59 2.38 18.27
N GLU A 151 -4.04 1.49 19.09
CA GLU A 151 -2.59 1.45 19.33
C GLU A 151 -1.93 0.63 18.21
N ILE A 152 -0.66 0.90 17.91
CA ILE A 152 0.07 0.18 16.87
C ILE A 152 1.38 -0.29 17.48
N GLU A 153 1.50 -1.59 17.69
CA GLU A 153 2.68 -2.25 18.23
C GLU A 153 3.67 -2.63 17.11
N ALA A 154 3.17 -2.89 15.92
CA ALA A 154 3.96 -3.31 14.78
C ALA A 154 4.79 -2.19 14.16
N THR A 155 6.02 -2.53 13.78
CA THR A 155 6.87 -1.70 12.92
C THR A 155 6.92 -2.28 11.51
N SER A 156 7.41 -1.50 10.53
CA SER A 156 7.72 -2.04 9.21
C SER A 156 8.57 -3.31 9.31
N ALA A 157 8.15 -4.37 8.62
CA ALA A 157 8.89 -5.61 8.51
C ALA A 157 9.91 -5.57 7.36
N LEU A 158 9.87 -4.53 6.52
CA LEU A 158 10.97 -4.19 5.63
C LEU A 158 12.02 -3.36 6.38
N HIS A 159 13.29 -3.69 6.18
CA HIS A 159 14.39 -2.98 6.80
C HIS A 159 14.45 -1.51 6.34
N LEU A 160 14.95 -0.63 7.21
CA LEU A 160 15.09 0.79 6.91
C LEU A 160 16.00 1.03 5.69
N GLU A 161 17.05 0.23 5.50
CA GLU A 161 17.92 0.34 4.32
C GLU A 161 17.19 0.01 3.02
N THR A 162 16.26 -0.95 3.05
CA THR A 162 15.40 -1.29 1.90
C THR A 162 14.47 -0.13 1.56
N LEU A 163 13.81 0.44 2.57
CA LEU A 163 12.88 1.55 2.41
C LEU A 163 13.60 2.83 1.94
N ALA A 164 14.79 3.10 2.47
CA ALA A 164 15.62 4.24 2.09
C ALA A 164 16.21 4.13 0.68
N ALA A 165 16.35 2.90 0.14
CA ALA A 165 16.84 2.67 -1.22
C ALA A 165 15.74 2.79 -2.29
N TYR A 166 14.46 2.85 -1.90
CA TYR A 166 13.37 3.01 -2.85
C TYR A 166 13.38 4.42 -3.45
N GLU A 167 13.49 4.51 -4.78
CA GLU A 167 13.67 5.80 -5.45
C GLU A 167 12.34 6.56 -5.68
N GLY A 168 11.19 5.89 -5.56
CA GLY A 168 9.88 6.43 -5.92
C GLY A 168 9.01 6.90 -4.73
N THR A 169 7.76 7.25 -5.03
CA THR A 169 6.69 7.40 -4.03
C THR A 169 5.53 6.47 -4.40
N LEU A 170 4.74 6.07 -3.41
CA LEU A 170 3.62 5.16 -3.56
C LEU A 170 2.36 5.85 -4.12
N ILE A 171 2.49 6.90 -4.94
CA ILE A 171 1.34 7.69 -5.44
C ILE A 171 0.66 6.99 -6.61
N ALA A 172 -0.66 6.79 -6.58
CA ALA A 172 -1.36 6.13 -7.70
C ALA A 172 -1.62 7.10 -8.85
N VAL A 173 -0.99 6.92 -10.01
CA VAL A 173 -1.23 7.79 -11.18
C VAL A 173 -2.44 7.30 -11.99
N GLY A 174 -3.65 7.70 -11.59
CA GLY A 174 -4.90 7.19 -12.19
C GLY A 174 -5.89 8.24 -12.74
N SER A 175 -5.69 9.53 -12.48
CA SER A 175 -6.59 10.61 -12.93
C SER A 175 -5.81 11.86 -13.35
N GLU A 176 -6.42 12.84 -14.03
CA GLU A 176 -5.75 14.13 -14.34
C GLU A 176 -5.20 14.81 -13.08
N ALA A 177 -5.92 14.73 -11.96
CA ALA A 177 -5.48 15.29 -10.68
C ALA A 177 -4.24 14.55 -10.15
N THR A 178 -4.21 13.23 -10.27
CA THR A 178 -3.07 12.43 -9.82
C THR A 178 -1.89 12.46 -10.79
N LEU A 179 -2.15 12.66 -12.08
CA LEU A 179 -1.17 13.05 -13.09
C LEU A 179 -0.51 14.38 -12.74
N ARG A 180 -1.31 15.41 -12.40
CA ARG A 180 -0.78 16.70 -11.95
C ARG A 180 0.04 16.56 -10.67
N SER A 181 -0.44 15.76 -9.72
CA SER A 181 0.26 15.48 -8.46
C SER A 181 1.59 14.78 -8.72
N ALA A 182 1.62 13.68 -9.47
CA ALA A 182 2.83 12.93 -9.82
C ALA A 182 3.85 13.76 -10.60
N ILE A 183 3.40 14.61 -11.53
CA ILE A 183 4.26 15.57 -12.23
C ILE A 183 4.83 16.61 -11.25
N SER A 184 4.04 17.10 -10.30
CA SER A 184 4.48 18.10 -9.33
C SER A 184 5.38 17.54 -8.23
N SER A 185 5.23 16.26 -7.89
CA SER A 185 6.04 15.55 -6.89
C SER A 185 7.33 14.96 -7.47
N GLY A 186 7.55 15.07 -8.79
CA GLY A 186 8.80 14.65 -9.42
C GLY A 186 8.92 13.13 -9.64
N ALA A 187 7.81 12.42 -9.88
CA ALA A 187 7.86 11.01 -10.25
C ALA A 187 8.80 10.79 -11.46
N SER A 188 9.72 9.83 -11.34
CA SER A 188 10.71 9.49 -12.38
C SER A 188 10.08 8.80 -13.59
N GLU A 189 8.95 8.12 -13.40
CA GLU A 189 8.18 7.44 -14.44
C GLU A 189 6.69 7.59 -14.17
N ILE A 190 5.90 7.79 -15.23
CA ILE A 190 4.44 7.86 -15.17
C ILE A 190 3.89 6.89 -16.22
N GLU A 191 3.41 5.72 -15.78
CA GLU A 191 2.72 4.78 -16.66
C GLU A 191 1.30 5.25 -16.98
N LEU A 192 0.93 5.15 -18.26
CA LEU A 192 -0.36 5.61 -18.78
C LEU A 192 -1.07 4.45 -19.45
N SER A 193 -2.12 3.95 -18.81
CA SER A 193 -2.94 2.83 -19.33
C SER A 193 -4.08 3.30 -20.25
N ALA A 194 -4.21 4.61 -20.49
CA ALA A 194 -5.26 5.22 -21.32
C ALA A 194 -4.73 6.37 -22.19
N ASN A 195 -5.53 6.78 -23.18
CA ASN A 195 -5.18 7.90 -24.07
C ASN A 195 -5.09 9.22 -23.29
N ILE A 196 -3.94 9.88 -23.34
CA ILE A 196 -3.84 11.30 -22.96
C ILE A 196 -4.39 12.16 -24.10
N THR A 197 -5.39 12.98 -23.80
CA THR A 197 -5.85 14.05 -24.69
C THR A 197 -5.31 15.39 -24.21
N LEU A 198 -4.37 15.98 -24.95
CA LEU A 198 -3.79 17.29 -24.63
C LEU A 198 -4.50 18.38 -25.44
N ASN A 199 -5.38 19.14 -24.80
CA ASN A 199 -6.08 20.27 -25.41
C ASN A 199 -5.34 21.58 -25.14
N GLY A 200 -4.59 22.08 -26.13
CA GLY A 200 -3.90 23.37 -26.05
C GLY A 200 -2.54 23.38 -26.74
N THR A 201 -1.71 24.35 -26.41
CA THR A 201 -0.31 24.42 -26.87
C THR A 201 0.56 23.58 -25.94
N LEU A 202 1.18 22.53 -26.50
CA LEU A 202 2.16 21.74 -25.78
C LEU A 202 3.39 22.60 -25.45
N PRO A 203 3.96 22.51 -24.24
CA PRO A 203 5.27 23.08 -23.99
C PRO A 203 6.31 22.42 -24.89
N ASN A 204 7.38 23.16 -25.24
CA ASN A 204 8.49 22.60 -26.00
C ASN A 204 9.10 21.45 -25.19
N ILE A 205 9.03 20.23 -25.71
CA ILE A 205 9.79 19.11 -25.17
C ILE A 205 11.25 19.32 -25.61
N THR A 206 12.10 19.70 -24.67
CA THR A 206 13.51 20.08 -24.94
C THR A 206 14.47 18.88 -25.00
N SER A 207 13.96 17.67 -24.79
CA SER A 207 14.70 16.40 -24.85
C SER A 207 13.82 15.29 -25.45
N ASN A 208 14.44 14.20 -25.90
CA ASN A 208 13.69 13.10 -26.51
C ASN A 208 12.76 12.44 -25.48
N VAL A 209 11.53 12.14 -25.90
CA VAL A 209 10.67 11.13 -25.29
C VAL A 209 11.20 9.79 -25.80
N THR A 210 11.87 9.02 -24.95
CA THR A 210 12.28 7.64 -25.23
C THR A 210 11.34 6.66 -24.59
#